data_AF-A0ABD3Y7Q8-F1
#
_entry.id   AF-A0ABD3Y7Q8-F1
#
_cell.length_a   1.000
_cell.length_b   1.000
_cell.length_c   1.000
_cell.angle_alpha   90.00
_cell.angle_beta   90.00
_cell.angle_gamma   90.00
#
_symmetry.space_group_name_H-M   'P 1'
#
loop_
_entity.id
_entity.type
_entity.pdbx_description
1 polymer ?
#
loop_
_entity_poly.entity_id
_entity_poly.type
_entity_poly.pdbx_seq_one_letter_code
_entity_poly.pdbx_strand_id
1 'polypeptide(L)'
;MKIFKICITCGIWLLSACSSYADDGHWQWKLEIEKTIGHADNSVQNMEIGSYWNKNYREAVFSVSNLISNGWSSEGFDADLYNSILLEVWRNTKHVRVLDDHLIRLAAMKWRINLKNKCFDSGVDLNIARKYFMEMISSNENILKNSAITGLGMIGEKNDVDTLIAILIDNQDSFIGKTALNSLLLIGDKYMLESLRASLNQLSNKSIKNKIQQEISYNRVYENECSN
;
A
#
# COMPACT_ATOMS: atom_id res chain seq x y z
N MET A 1 3.81 44.60 -4.28
CA MET A 1 3.22 45.64 -5.17
C MET A 1 1.81 45.18 -5.51
N LYS A 2 0.80 45.78 -4.88
CA LYS A 2 -0.62 45.40 -5.00
C LYS A 2 -1.21 46.02 -6.26
N ILE A 3 -1.86 45.23 -7.12
CA ILE A 3 -2.66 45.74 -8.24
C ILE A 3 -4.12 45.73 -7.79
N PHE A 4 -4.68 46.92 -7.56
CA PHE A 4 -6.11 47.12 -7.36
C PHE A 4 -6.83 47.06 -8.72
N LYS A 5 -7.86 46.21 -8.85
CA LYS A 5 -8.84 46.31 -9.93
C LYS A 5 -10.06 47.07 -9.42
N ILE A 6 -10.42 48.12 -10.16
CA ILE A 6 -11.59 48.98 -9.96
C ILE A 6 -12.85 48.20 -10.38
N CYS A 7 -13.80 48.02 -9.48
CA CYS A 7 -15.15 47.54 -9.80
C CYS A 7 -16.04 48.75 -10.16
N ILE A 8 -16.48 48.81 -11.41
CA ILE A 8 -17.56 49.71 -11.85
C ILE A 8 -18.88 49.04 -11.45
N THR A 9 -19.62 49.68 -10.55
CA THR A 9 -20.97 49.26 -10.15
C THR A 9 -21.99 49.70 -11.19
N CYS A 10 -22.77 48.75 -11.71
CA CYS A 10 -24.11 49.03 -12.23
C CYS A 10 -25.05 47.97 -11.66
N GLY A 11 -26.09 48.43 -10.98
CA GLY A 11 -26.93 47.62 -10.10
C GLY A 11 -27.82 46.62 -10.83
N ILE A 12 -28.16 45.55 -10.10
CA ILE A 12 -29.48 44.96 -9.92
C ILE A 12 -29.32 43.91 -8.82
N TRP A 13 -30.23 43.94 -7.84
CA TRP A 13 -30.29 43.02 -6.72
C TRP A 13 -30.61 41.59 -7.20
N LEU A 14 -29.58 40.75 -7.27
CA LEU A 14 -29.66 39.31 -7.03
C LEU A 14 -28.37 38.96 -6.28
N LEU A 15 -28.48 38.70 -4.98
CA LEU A 15 -27.41 38.09 -4.18
C LEU A 15 -27.20 36.65 -4.67
N SER A 16 -26.54 36.50 -5.81
CA SER A 16 -25.80 35.28 -6.09
C SER A 16 -24.62 35.28 -5.12
N ALA A 17 -24.72 34.45 -4.08
CA ALA A 17 -23.56 34.06 -3.31
C ALA A 17 -22.64 33.27 -4.26
N CYS A 18 -21.84 33.98 -5.04
CA CYS A 18 -20.66 33.42 -5.64
C CYS A 18 -19.67 33.25 -4.48
N SER A 19 -19.84 32.18 -3.70
CA SER A 19 -18.76 31.71 -2.86
C SER A 19 -17.68 31.28 -3.84
N SER A 20 -16.70 32.16 -4.06
CA SER A 20 -15.39 31.72 -4.45
C SER A 20 -14.94 30.76 -3.36
N TYR A 21 -15.16 29.46 -3.59
CA TYR A 21 -14.55 28.39 -2.84
C TYR A 21 -13.05 28.57 -3.08
N ALA A 22 -12.42 29.38 -2.25
CA ALA A 22 -10.99 29.34 -2.07
C ALA A 22 -10.75 27.97 -1.43
N ASP A 23 -10.50 26.98 -2.28
CA ASP A 23 -10.05 25.65 -1.91
C ASP A 23 -8.81 25.86 -1.03
N ASP A 24 -9.00 25.64 0.26
CA ASP A 24 -8.18 26.14 1.34
C ASP A 24 -7.00 25.21 1.60
N GLY A 25 -6.32 24.70 0.56
CA GLY A 25 -5.06 23.96 0.67
C GLY A 25 -5.08 22.75 1.62
N HIS A 26 -6.25 22.33 2.10
CA HIS A 26 -6.43 21.23 3.00
C HIS A 26 -6.38 19.93 2.22
N TRP A 27 -5.71 18.95 2.79
CA TRP A 27 -5.53 17.65 2.18
C TRP A 27 -6.87 16.93 1.99
N GLN A 28 -7.44 17.03 0.78
CA GLN A 28 -8.80 16.58 0.45
C GLN A 28 -8.99 15.06 0.54
N TRP A 29 -7.89 14.31 0.59
CA TRP A 29 -7.89 12.85 0.64
C TRP A 29 -8.81 12.27 1.72
N LYS A 30 -8.88 12.92 2.89
CA LYS A 30 -9.80 12.49 3.98
C LYS A 30 -11.25 12.44 3.51
N LEU A 31 -11.73 13.51 2.89
CA LEU A 31 -13.13 13.59 2.43
C LEU A 31 -13.38 12.59 1.30
N GLU A 32 -12.39 12.39 0.44
CA GLU A 32 -12.47 11.41 -0.65
C GLU A 32 -12.57 9.98 -0.09
N ILE A 33 -11.69 9.59 0.85
CA ILE A 33 -11.68 8.22 1.37
C ILE A 33 -12.95 7.90 2.16
N GLU A 34 -13.47 8.85 2.93
CA GLU A 34 -14.75 8.68 3.64
C GLU A 34 -15.92 8.46 2.66
N LYS A 35 -15.99 9.26 1.58
CA LYS A 35 -17.00 9.10 0.53
C LYS A 35 -16.85 7.77 -0.21
N THR A 36 -15.64 7.39 -0.58
CA THR A 36 -15.36 6.14 -1.30
C THR A 36 -15.70 4.92 -0.45
N ILE A 37 -15.39 4.92 0.85
CA ILE A 37 -15.80 3.84 1.77
C ILE A 37 -17.32 3.72 1.80
N GLY A 38 -18.05 4.82 1.99
CA GLY A 38 -19.52 4.79 2.03
C GLY A 38 -20.14 4.30 0.72
N HIS A 39 -19.60 4.71 -0.42
CA HIS A 39 -20.07 4.25 -1.73
C HIS A 39 -19.78 2.77 -1.97
N ALA A 40 -18.58 2.31 -1.59
CA ALA A 40 -18.20 0.91 -1.70
C ALA A 40 -19.07 0.02 -0.81
N ASP A 41 -19.33 0.44 0.43
CA ASP A 41 -20.17 -0.27 1.40
C ASP A 41 -21.60 -0.49 0.89
N ASN A 42 -22.23 0.58 0.41
CA ASN A 42 -23.57 0.52 -0.19
C ASN A 42 -23.59 -0.41 -1.42
N SER A 43 -22.54 -0.34 -2.26
CA SER A 43 -22.43 -1.14 -3.49
C SER A 43 -22.32 -2.64 -3.22
N VAL A 44 -21.77 -3.04 -2.06
CA VAL A 44 -21.56 -4.45 -1.70
C VAL A 44 -22.48 -4.95 -0.58
N GLN A 45 -23.46 -4.16 -0.14
CA GLN A 45 -24.31 -4.45 1.03
C GLN A 45 -24.99 -5.83 0.98
N ASN A 46 -25.31 -6.33 -0.22
CA ASN A 46 -25.99 -7.60 -0.46
C ASN A 46 -25.05 -8.70 -1.03
N MET A 47 -23.73 -8.50 -0.99
CA MET A 47 -22.73 -9.42 -1.55
C MET A 47 -21.84 -9.99 -0.44
N GLU A 48 -21.57 -11.28 -0.43
CA GLU A 48 -20.65 -11.91 0.53
C GLU A 48 -19.26 -11.24 0.52
N ILE A 49 -18.69 -11.00 1.70
CA ILE A 49 -17.34 -10.43 1.81
C ILE A 49 -16.32 -11.41 1.22
N GLY A 50 -15.35 -10.89 0.47
CA GLY A 50 -14.38 -11.73 -0.25
C GLY A 50 -14.87 -12.27 -1.59
N SER A 51 -16.00 -11.80 -2.12
CA SER A 51 -16.51 -12.16 -3.45
C SER A 51 -15.67 -11.57 -4.60
N TYR A 52 -14.35 -11.76 -4.62
CA TYR A 52 -13.44 -11.14 -5.58
C TYR A 52 -13.72 -11.55 -7.03
N TRP A 53 -14.40 -12.67 -7.27
CA TRP A 53 -14.86 -13.07 -8.61
C TRP A 53 -15.97 -12.16 -9.16
N ASN A 54 -16.75 -11.51 -8.30
CA ASN A 54 -17.78 -10.58 -8.70
C ASN A 54 -17.16 -9.24 -9.09
N LYS A 55 -17.42 -8.78 -10.32
CA LYS A 55 -16.87 -7.54 -10.87
C LYS A 55 -17.20 -6.32 -10.00
N ASN A 56 -18.46 -6.14 -9.61
CA ASN A 56 -18.90 -4.97 -8.85
C ASN A 56 -18.30 -4.98 -7.43
N TYR A 57 -18.24 -6.16 -6.80
CA TYR A 57 -17.57 -6.33 -5.51
C TYR A 57 -16.10 -5.93 -5.60
N ARG A 58 -15.41 -6.46 -6.62
CA ARG A 58 -14.01 -6.18 -6.87
C ARG A 58 -13.78 -4.67 -7.08
N GLU A 59 -14.57 -4.03 -7.94
CA GLU A 59 -14.47 -2.59 -8.20
C GLU A 59 -14.63 -1.76 -6.92
N ALA A 60 -15.62 -2.10 -6.09
CA ALA A 60 -15.84 -1.42 -4.81
C ALA A 60 -14.64 -1.56 -3.87
N VAL A 61 -14.15 -2.77 -3.63
CA VAL A 61 -13.02 -3.02 -2.71
C VAL A 61 -11.71 -2.38 -3.22
N PHE A 62 -11.46 -2.49 -4.53
CA PHE A 62 -10.27 -1.88 -5.13
C PHE A 62 -10.32 -0.35 -5.11
N SER A 63 -11.50 0.26 -5.23
CA SER A 63 -11.61 1.72 -5.15
C SER A 63 -11.10 2.26 -3.81
N VAL A 64 -11.48 1.60 -2.70
CA VAL A 64 -11.00 1.93 -1.35
C VAL A 64 -9.50 1.66 -1.21
N SER A 65 -9.05 0.46 -1.63
CA SER A 65 -7.64 0.05 -1.50
C SER A 65 -6.68 0.92 -2.32
N ASN A 66 -7.10 1.34 -3.52
CA ASN A 66 -6.34 2.24 -4.37
C ASN A 66 -6.28 3.64 -3.76
N LEU A 67 -7.40 4.14 -3.23
CA LEU A 67 -7.42 5.47 -2.62
C LEU A 67 -6.58 5.52 -1.34
N ILE A 68 -6.56 4.45 -0.53
CA ILE A 68 -5.60 4.28 0.57
C ILE A 68 -4.17 4.48 0.06
N SER A 69 -3.82 3.85 -1.06
CA SER A 69 -2.48 3.93 -1.65
C SER A 69 -2.16 5.32 -2.18
N ASN A 70 -3.12 5.98 -2.83
CA ASN A 70 -2.93 7.32 -3.40
C ASN A 70 -2.73 8.40 -2.33
N GLY A 71 -3.32 8.21 -1.13
CA GLY A 71 -3.14 9.12 -0.01
C GLY A 71 -1.67 9.33 0.36
N TRP A 72 -0.84 8.28 0.25
CA TRP A 72 0.59 8.37 0.52
C TRP A 72 1.34 9.40 -0.32
N SER A 73 0.95 9.52 -1.59
CA SER A 73 1.62 10.33 -2.61
C SER A 73 0.93 11.66 -2.90
N SER A 74 -0.24 11.90 -2.33
CA SER A 74 -1.01 13.13 -2.59
C SER A 74 -0.38 14.38 -1.97
N GLU A 75 -0.60 15.52 -2.64
CA GLU A 75 -0.20 16.83 -2.16
C GLU A 75 -0.89 17.16 -0.82
N GLY A 76 -0.17 17.82 0.09
CA GLY A 76 -0.70 18.17 1.41
C GLY A 76 -0.70 17.01 2.42
N PHE A 77 -0.05 15.89 2.12
CA PHE A 77 0.03 14.71 2.98
C PHE A 77 0.27 15.03 4.47
N ASP A 78 -0.62 14.53 5.32
CA ASP A 78 -0.54 14.58 6.78
C ASP A 78 -0.40 13.15 7.32
N ALA A 79 0.76 12.83 7.89
CA ALA A 79 1.08 11.49 8.35
C ALA A 79 0.22 11.03 9.54
N ASP A 80 -0.07 11.94 10.47
CA ASP A 80 -0.89 11.67 11.65
C ASP A 80 -2.33 11.37 11.25
N LEU A 81 -2.90 12.23 10.40
CA LEU A 81 -4.25 12.04 9.88
C LEU A 81 -4.33 10.76 9.04
N TYR A 82 -3.36 10.51 8.15
CA TYR A 82 -3.28 9.28 7.37
C TYR A 82 -3.29 8.05 8.26
N ASN A 83 -2.37 8.00 9.23
CA ASN A 83 -2.24 6.87 10.15
C ASN A 83 -3.52 6.66 10.97
N SER A 84 -4.15 7.73 11.44
CA SER A 84 -5.39 7.65 12.23
C SER A 84 -6.54 7.03 11.43
N ILE A 85 -6.67 7.40 10.15
CA ILE A 85 -7.71 6.86 9.26
C ILE A 85 -7.41 5.39 8.94
N LEU A 86 -6.15 5.05 8.64
CA LEU A 86 -5.78 3.66 8.38
C LEU A 86 -5.94 2.77 9.63
N LEU A 87 -5.71 3.33 10.83
CA LEU A 87 -5.96 2.62 12.08
C LEU A 87 -7.46 2.33 12.26
N GLU A 88 -8.32 3.28 11.92
CA GLU A 88 -9.77 3.06 11.94
C GLU A 88 -10.20 2.04 10.88
N VAL A 89 -9.66 2.10 9.66
CA VAL A 89 -9.91 1.08 8.63
C VAL A 89 -9.50 -0.32 9.11
N TRP A 90 -8.34 -0.43 9.78
CA TRP A 90 -7.87 -1.70 10.34
C TRP A 90 -8.74 -2.23 11.47
N ARG A 91 -9.16 -1.35 12.40
CA ARG A 91 -9.94 -1.75 13.58
C ARG A 91 -11.43 -1.92 13.28
N ASN A 92 -11.94 -1.21 12.28
CA ASN A 92 -13.34 -1.12 11.91
C ASN A 92 -14.27 -0.94 13.13
N THR A 93 -14.00 0.05 13.99
CA THR A 93 -14.73 0.21 15.25
C THR A 93 -16.20 0.60 15.05
N LYS A 94 -16.49 1.18 13.88
CA LYS A 94 -17.85 1.54 13.45
C LYS A 94 -18.61 0.40 12.77
N HIS A 95 -18.00 -0.78 12.61
CA HIS A 95 -18.61 -1.94 11.96
C HIS A 95 -19.13 -1.65 10.53
N VAL A 96 -18.36 -0.86 9.76
CA VAL A 96 -18.65 -0.63 8.34
C VAL A 96 -18.32 -1.90 7.58
N ARG A 97 -19.30 -2.50 6.92
CA ARG A 97 -19.23 -3.87 6.40
C ARG A 97 -18.10 -4.07 5.40
N VAL A 98 -17.89 -3.14 4.47
CA VAL A 98 -16.81 -3.24 3.46
C VAL A 98 -15.41 -3.21 4.08
N LEU A 99 -15.24 -2.64 5.28
CA LEU A 99 -13.96 -2.62 5.99
C LEU A 99 -13.62 -3.96 6.65
N ASP A 100 -14.54 -4.93 6.63
CA ASP A 100 -14.23 -6.32 7.00
C ASP A 100 -13.55 -7.09 5.86
N ASP A 101 -13.48 -6.53 4.65
CA ASP A 101 -12.73 -7.13 3.55
C ASP A 101 -11.22 -7.17 3.83
N HIS A 102 -10.63 -8.35 3.61
CA HIS A 102 -9.23 -8.60 3.91
C HIS A 102 -8.26 -7.77 3.07
N LEU A 103 -8.60 -7.45 1.80
CA LEU A 103 -7.74 -6.65 0.94
C LEU A 103 -7.66 -5.20 1.43
N ILE A 104 -8.78 -4.62 1.88
CA ILE A 104 -8.81 -3.28 2.47
C ILE A 104 -7.98 -3.24 3.75
N ARG A 105 -8.15 -4.24 4.64
CA ARG A 105 -7.36 -4.35 5.87
C ARG A 105 -5.87 -4.54 5.60
N LEU A 106 -5.52 -5.35 4.60
CA LEU A 106 -4.13 -5.51 4.15
C LEU A 106 -3.57 -4.19 3.62
N ALA A 107 -4.34 -3.44 2.82
CA ALA A 107 -3.92 -2.14 2.32
C ALA A 107 -3.63 -1.18 3.48
N ALA A 108 -4.55 -1.04 4.43
CA ALA A 108 -4.35 -0.21 5.60
C ALA A 108 -3.13 -0.62 6.42
N MET A 109 -2.96 -1.91 6.74
CA MET A 109 -1.82 -2.41 7.53
C MET A 109 -0.49 -2.12 6.82
N LYS A 110 -0.38 -2.44 5.52
CA LYS A 110 0.82 -2.20 4.72
C LYS A 110 1.23 -0.74 4.71
N TRP A 111 0.27 0.15 4.44
CA TRP A 111 0.57 1.57 4.35
C TRP A 111 0.88 2.19 5.72
N ARG A 112 0.30 1.67 6.80
CA ARG A 112 0.74 2.04 8.15
C ARG A 112 2.18 1.60 8.43
N ILE A 113 2.58 0.39 8.04
CA ILE A 113 3.98 -0.04 8.16
C ILE A 113 4.89 0.85 7.30
N ASN A 114 4.46 1.19 6.09
CA ASN A 114 5.22 1.99 5.15
C ASN A 114 5.48 3.44 5.61
N LEU A 115 4.73 3.96 6.61
CA LEU A 115 4.98 5.27 7.22
C LEU A 115 6.39 5.45 7.76
N LYS A 116 7.09 4.35 8.10
CA LYS A 116 8.51 4.40 8.46
C LYS A 116 9.38 5.05 7.37
N ASN A 117 9.01 4.95 6.10
CA ASN A 117 9.72 5.57 4.96
C ASN A 117 9.52 7.10 4.90
N LYS A 118 8.64 7.66 5.73
CA LYS A 118 8.51 9.11 6.00
C LYS A 118 8.94 9.45 7.44
N CYS A 119 9.74 8.58 8.08
CA CYS A 119 10.20 8.73 9.46
C CYS A 119 9.05 8.88 10.48
N PHE A 120 7.89 8.31 10.19
CA PHE A 120 6.71 8.39 11.05
C PHE A 120 6.46 7.03 11.73
N ASP A 121 6.39 7.04 13.07
CA ASP A 121 6.02 5.86 13.84
C ASP A 121 4.50 5.66 13.82
N SER A 122 4.05 4.63 13.11
CA SER A 122 2.64 4.32 12.99
C SER A 122 2.05 3.59 14.19
N GLY A 123 2.88 3.13 15.14
CA GLY A 123 2.45 2.33 16.28
C GLY A 123 1.90 0.96 15.89
N VAL A 124 2.33 0.41 14.75
CA VAL A 124 1.95 -0.94 14.33
C VAL A 124 2.75 -1.98 15.13
N ASP A 125 2.03 -2.92 15.76
CA ASP A 125 2.64 -4.15 16.27
C ASP A 125 2.98 -5.07 15.08
N LEU A 126 4.28 -5.21 14.80
CA LEU A 126 4.77 -6.01 13.68
C LEU A 126 4.46 -7.51 13.83
N ASN A 127 4.28 -8.02 15.05
CA ASN A 127 3.90 -9.42 15.25
C ASN A 127 2.43 -9.65 14.86
N ILE A 128 1.55 -8.71 15.20
CA ILE A 128 0.14 -8.73 14.75
C ILE A 128 0.08 -8.64 13.23
N ALA A 129 0.82 -7.70 12.63
CA ALA A 129 0.86 -7.55 11.18
C ALA A 129 1.37 -8.81 10.48
N ARG A 130 2.50 -9.38 10.96
CA ARG A 130 3.09 -10.60 10.41
C ARG A 130 2.13 -11.78 10.50
N LYS A 131 1.49 -12.00 11.65
CA LYS A 131 0.49 -13.07 11.82
C LYS A 131 -0.63 -12.93 10.79
N TYR A 132 -1.16 -11.72 10.62
CA TYR A 132 -2.21 -11.45 9.65
C TYR A 132 -1.74 -11.67 8.20
N PHE A 133 -0.52 -11.25 7.85
CA PHE A 133 0.04 -11.53 6.53
C PHE A 133 0.21 -13.03 6.26
N MET A 134 0.71 -13.79 7.24
CA MET A 134 0.84 -15.25 7.09
C MET A 134 -0.51 -15.95 6.89
N GLU A 135 -1.56 -15.53 7.60
CA GLU A 135 -2.92 -16.03 7.40
C GLU A 135 -3.40 -15.80 5.96
N MET A 136 -3.17 -14.59 5.43
CA MET A 136 -3.58 -14.22 4.08
C MET A 136 -2.74 -14.90 2.98
N ILE A 137 -1.47 -15.20 3.24
CA ILE A 137 -0.62 -16.02 2.35
C ILE A 137 -1.18 -17.45 2.21
N SER A 138 -1.76 -17.99 3.29
CA SER A 138 -2.40 -19.31 3.28
C SER A 138 -3.82 -19.31 2.69
N SER A 139 -4.39 -18.16 2.34
CA SER A 139 -5.72 -18.08 1.71
C SER A 139 -5.75 -18.74 0.33
N ASN A 140 -6.94 -18.95 -0.26
CA ASN A 140 -7.05 -19.40 -1.65
C ASN A 140 -7.05 -18.23 -2.66
N GLU A 141 -7.06 -17.00 -2.18
CA GLU A 141 -7.22 -15.81 -3.00
C GLU A 141 -5.86 -15.21 -3.35
N ASN A 142 -5.43 -15.38 -4.60
CA ASN A 142 -4.13 -14.89 -5.08
C ASN A 142 -3.93 -13.39 -4.82
N ILE A 143 -5.00 -12.61 -4.86
CA ILE A 143 -4.94 -11.17 -4.55
C ILE A 143 -4.54 -10.89 -3.10
N LEU A 144 -5.06 -11.67 -2.15
CA LEU A 144 -4.71 -11.59 -0.74
C LEU A 144 -3.28 -12.06 -0.52
N LYS A 145 -2.89 -13.19 -1.13
CA LYS A 145 -1.50 -13.69 -1.08
C LYS A 145 -0.51 -12.63 -1.53
N ASN A 146 -0.72 -12.06 -2.72
CA ASN A 146 0.18 -11.05 -3.27
C ASN A 146 0.30 -9.84 -2.35
N SER A 147 -0.84 -9.33 -1.87
CA SER A 147 -0.86 -8.19 -0.97
C SER A 147 -0.10 -8.49 0.33
N ALA A 148 -0.32 -9.66 0.92
CA ALA A 148 0.35 -10.07 2.15
C ALA A 148 1.87 -10.33 1.99
N ILE A 149 2.30 -10.90 0.85
CA ILE A 149 3.72 -11.08 0.52
C ILE A 149 4.43 -9.72 0.43
N THR A 150 3.80 -8.73 -0.23
CA THR A 150 4.31 -7.35 -0.21
C THR A 150 4.38 -6.79 1.21
N GLY A 151 3.39 -7.10 2.06
CA GLY A 151 3.40 -6.71 3.47
C GLY A 151 4.61 -7.25 4.24
N LEU A 152 4.98 -8.52 4.04
CA LEU A 152 6.21 -9.08 4.61
C LEU A 152 7.46 -8.35 4.12
N GLY A 153 7.51 -8.00 2.83
CA GLY A 153 8.61 -7.18 2.27
C GLY A 153 8.71 -5.78 2.90
N MET A 154 7.58 -5.19 3.30
CA MET A 154 7.56 -3.92 4.01
C MET A 154 8.01 -4.04 5.48
N ILE A 155 7.85 -5.20 6.12
CA ILE A 155 8.42 -5.46 7.45
C ILE A 155 9.94 -5.64 7.30
N GLY A 156 10.34 -6.69 6.58
CA GLY A 156 11.71 -6.90 6.12
C GLY A 156 12.70 -7.40 7.17
N GLU A 157 12.25 -8.02 8.25
CA GLU A 157 13.18 -8.66 9.20
C GLU A 157 13.76 -9.95 8.60
N LYS A 158 14.84 -10.48 9.20
CA LYS A 158 15.52 -11.70 8.71
C LYS A 158 14.57 -12.88 8.49
N ASN A 159 13.66 -13.11 9.44
CA ASN A 159 12.67 -14.19 9.30
C ASN A 159 11.68 -13.95 8.15
N ASP A 160 11.37 -12.69 7.83
CA ASP A 160 10.51 -12.33 6.70
C ASP A 160 11.26 -12.55 5.38
N VAL A 161 12.56 -12.21 5.32
CA VAL A 161 13.43 -12.54 4.18
C VAL A 161 13.45 -14.05 3.93
N ASP A 162 13.68 -14.86 4.96
CA ASP A 162 13.74 -16.33 4.83
C ASP A 162 12.42 -16.89 4.32
N THR A 163 11.30 -16.36 4.84
CA THR A 163 9.95 -16.72 4.38
C THR A 163 9.75 -16.37 2.91
N LEU A 164 10.15 -15.17 2.49
CA LEU A 164 10.02 -14.72 1.11
C LEU A 164 10.92 -15.53 0.15
N ILE A 165 12.10 -15.96 0.59
CA ILE A 165 12.99 -16.86 -0.18
C ILE A 165 12.31 -18.21 -0.42
N ALA A 166 11.71 -18.81 0.63
CA ALA A 166 10.98 -20.06 0.48
C ALA A 166 9.82 -19.92 -0.52
N ILE A 167 9.02 -18.85 -0.38
CA ILE A 167 7.92 -18.57 -1.30
C ILE A 167 8.44 -18.40 -2.74
N LEU A 168 9.54 -17.68 -2.94
CA LEU A 168 10.15 -17.50 -4.25
C LEU A 168 10.55 -18.84 -4.88
N ILE A 169 11.23 -19.71 -4.14
CA ILE A 169 11.70 -21.01 -4.63
C ILE A 169 10.50 -21.90 -5.04
N ASP A 170 9.50 -21.99 -4.17
CA ASP A 170 8.33 -22.85 -4.38
C ASP A 170 7.41 -22.35 -5.50
N ASN A 171 7.47 -21.05 -5.83
CA ASN A 171 6.52 -20.39 -6.72
C ASN A 171 7.16 -19.64 -7.89
N GLN A 172 8.41 -19.95 -8.25
CA GLN A 172 9.22 -19.20 -9.21
C GLN A 172 8.62 -19.04 -10.62
N ASP A 173 7.70 -19.91 -11.04
CA ASP A 173 7.03 -19.82 -12.36
C ASP A 173 5.67 -19.10 -12.32
N SER A 174 5.27 -18.58 -11.15
CA SER A 174 3.98 -17.95 -10.95
C SER A 174 4.11 -16.45 -10.67
N PHE A 175 2.96 -15.76 -10.66
CA PHE A 175 2.90 -14.38 -10.20
C PHE A 175 3.28 -14.25 -8.71
N ILE A 176 2.99 -15.26 -7.88
CA ILE A 176 3.36 -15.30 -6.46
C ILE A 176 4.89 -15.21 -6.28
N GLY A 177 5.66 -16.01 -7.04
CA GLY A 177 7.12 -15.96 -6.99
C GLY A 177 7.69 -14.61 -7.43
N LYS A 178 7.09 -13.98 -8.46
CA LYS A 178 7.47 -12.62 -8.89
C LYS A 178 7.20 -11.59 -7.79
N THR A 179 6.07 -11.70 -7.11
CA THR A 179 5.73 -10.83 -5.96
C THR A 179 6.72 -11.03 -4.81
N ALA A 180 7.10 -12.28 -4.50
CA ALA A 180 8.09 -12.57 -3.47
C ALA A 180 9.47 -11.97 -3.81
N LEU A 181 9.93 -12.14 -5.06
CA LEU A 181 11.17 -11.51 -5.52
C LEU A 181 11.11 -9.98 -5.40
N ASN A 182 10.04 -9.34 -5.87
CA ASN A 182 9.92 -7.88 -5.76
C ASN A 182 9.88 -7.41 -4.30
N SER A 183 9.29 -8.20 -3.41
CA SER A 183 9.23 -7.91 -1.97
C SER A 183 10.61 -8.07 -1.31
N LEU A 184 11.41 -9.04 -1.72
CA LEU A 184 12.82 -9.16 -1.32
C LEU A 184 13.62 -7.94 -1.79
N LEU A 185 13.48 -7.55 -3.05
CA LEU A 185 14.20 -6.39 -3.59
C LEU A 185 13.79 -5.07 -2.93
N LEU A 186 12.56 -4.96 -2.42
CA LEU A 186 12.11 -3.83 -1.61
C LEU A 186 12.88 -3.72 -0.28
N ILE A 187 13.23 -4.85 0.34
CA ILE A 187 14.00 -4.88 1.60
C ILE A 187 15.41 -4.33 1.37
N GLY A 188 16.06 -4.77 0.30
CA GLY A 188 17.31 -4.18 -0.20
C GLY A 188 18.54 -4.34 0.70
N ASP A 189 18.43 -4.98 1.87
CA ASP A 189 19.51 -5.07 2.83
C ASP A 189 20.57 -6.13 2.47
N LYS A 190 21.71 -6.08 3.17
CA LYS A 190 22.81 -7.01 2.95
C LYS A 190 22.39 -8.46 3.18
N TYR A 191 21.60 -8.73 4.21
CA TYR A 191 21.14 -10.08 4.53
C TYR A 191 20.30 -10.66 3.39
N MET A 192 19.36 -9.88 2.87
CA MET A 192 18.52 -10.23 1.74
C MET A 192 19.36 -10.56 0.50
N LEU A 193 20.35 -9.72 0.15
CA LEU A 193 21.22 -9.96 -1.01
C LEU A 193 22.05 -11.23 -0.85
N GLU A 194 22.57 -11.50 0.34
CA GLU A 194 23.31 -12.74 0.65
C GLU A 194 22.40 -13.97 0.56
N SER A 195 21.19 -13.90 1.09
CA SER A 195 20.19 -14.97 1.02
C SER A 195 19.76 -15.26 -0.43
N LEU A 196 19.52 -14.22 -1.24
CA LEU A 196 19.24 -14.40 -2.68
C LEU A 196 20.41 -15.07 -3.40
N ARG A 197 21.65 -14.66 -3.11
CA ARG A 197 22.86 -15.24 -3.71
C ARG A 197 23.00 -16.72 -3.35
N ALA A 198 22.76 -17.07 -2.09
CA ALA A 198 22.84 -18.45 -1.62
C ALA A 198 21.77 -19.35 -2.26
N SER A 199 20.60 -18.80 -2.59
CA SER A 199 19.47 -19.56 -3.13
C SER A 199 19.46 -19.71 -4.66
N LEU A 200 20.42 -19.11 -5.38
CA LEU A 200 20.46 -19.13 -6.86
C LEU A 200 20.48 -20.56 -7.47
N ASN A 201 21.07 -21.53 -6.77
CA ASN A 201 21.15 -22.92 -7.24
C ASN A 201 19.81 -23.68 -7.11
N GLN A 202 18.92 -23.25 -6.21
CA GLN A 202 17.59 -23.85 -6.00
C GLN A 202 16.55 -23.36 -7.01
N LEU A 203 16.81 -22.19 -7.61
CA LEU A 203 15.96 -21.67 -8.68
C LEU A 203 16.21 -22.48 -9.97
N SER A 204 15.18 -22.63 -10.80
CA SER A 204 15.23 -23.20 -12.15
C SER A 204 14.81 -22.17 -13.20
N ASN A 205 13.98 -21.19 -12.82
CA ASN A 205 13.49 -20.15 -13.71
C ASN A 205 14.62 -19.18 -14.12
N LYS A 206 15.01 -19.23 -15.39
CA LYS A 206 16.11 -18.43 -15.95
C LYS A 206 15.87 -16.92 -15.86
N SER A 207 14.63 -16.46 -16.06
CA SER A 207 14.30 -15.03 -16.01
C SER A 207 14.48 -14.48 -14.60
N ILE A 208 14.00 -15.20 -13.58
CA ILE A 208 14.20 -14.84 -12.18
C ILE A 208 15.68 -14.86 -11.81
N LYS A 209 16.44 -15.90 -12.20
CA LYS A 209 17.88 -15.97 -11.97
C LYS A 209 18.61 -14.77 -12.55
N ASN A 210 18.33 -14.43 -13.81
CA ASN A 210 18.96 -13.30 -14.48
C ASN A 210 18.64 -11.98 -13.77
N LYS A 211 17.39 -11.78 -13.33
CA LYS A 211 17.00 -10.60 -12.55
C LYS A 211 17.78 -10.52 -11.24
N ILE A 212 17.85 -11.60 -10.46
CA ILE A 212 18.61 -11.63 -9.20
C ILE A 212 20.10 -11.34 -9.44
N GLN A 213 20.69 -11.93 -10.49
CA GLN A 213 22.10 -11.70 -10.83
C GLN A 213 22.38 -10.25 -11.22
N GLN A 214 21.47 -9.60 -11.95
CA GLN A 214 21.57 -8.17 -12.28
C GLN A 214 21.59 -7.32 -10.99
N GLU A 215 20.64 -7.55 -10.08
CA GLU A 215 20.55 -6.81 -8.81
C GLU A 215 21.77 -7.03 -7.91
N ILE A 216 22.30 -8.26 -7.86
CA ILE A 216 23.54 -8.57 -7.12
C ILE A 216 24.75 -7.87 -7.75
N SER A 217 24.82 -7.83 -9.09
CA SER A 217 25.93 -7.20 -9.80
C SER A 217 25.98 -5.68 -9.58
N TYR A 218 24.81 -5.03 -9.56
CA TYR A 218 24.70 -3.60 -9.29
C TYR A 218 25.18 -3.26 -7.87
N ASN A 219 24.76 -4.03 -6.86
CA ASN A 219 25.17 -3.80 -5.48
C ASN A 219 26.67 -4.09 -5.22
N ARG A 220 27.32 -4.94 -6.03
CA ARG A 220 28.77 -5.16 -5.96
C ARG A 220 29.60 -3.95 -6.39
N VAL A 221 29.03 -3.05 -7.19
CA VAL A 221 29.73 -1.85 -7.68
C VAL A 221 29.75 -0.74 -6.61
N TYR A 222 28.77 -0.70 -5.70
CA TYR A 222 28.68 0.33 -4.66
C TYR A 222 29.37 0.00 -3.33
N GLU A 223 29.87 -1.23 -3.13
CA GLU A 223 30.75 -1.54 -1.98
C GLU A 223 32.22 -1.11 -2.21
N ASN A 224 32.56 -0.48 -3.34
CA ASN A 224 33.94 -0.04 -3.68
C ASN A 224 34.13 1.48 -3.81
N GLU A 225 33.15 2.31 -3.44
CA GLU A 225 33.34 3.77 -3.37
C GLU A 225 32.91 4.30 -1.99
N CYS A 226 33.74 4.05 -1.00
CA CYS A 226 34.13 4.98 0.08
C CYS A 226 35.18 4.28 0.94
N SER A 227 36.39 4.20 0.41
CA SER A 227 37.62 4.00 1.19
C SER A 227 38.66 4.96 0.63
N ASN A 228 38.65 6.19 1.17
CA ASN A 228 39.78 7.10 1.34
C ASN A 228 39.33 8.30 2.17
#